data_AF-A0A8J9Z0I2-F1
#
_entry.id   AF-A0A8J9Z0I2-F1
#
_cell.length_a   1.000
_cell.length_b   1.000
_cell.length_c   1.000
_cell.angle_alpha   90.00
_cell.angle_beta   90.00
_cell.angle_gamma   90.00
#
_symmetry.space_group_name_H-M   'P 1'
#
loop_
_entity.id
_entity.type
_entity.pdbx_description
1 polymer ?
#
loop_
_entity_poly.entity_id
_entity_poly.type
_entity_poly.pdbx_seq_one_letter_code
_entity_poly.pdbx_strand_id
1 'polypeptide(L)'
;MAEGHWVEHLFPPTFGYTTEQLLSTGGPTSSETDSSAKLGSPPPTALRRVYEKVLEDFGAEMRGRETTSTAESLEGEFTGRVSRLSWGGGPDESCIWTQQELETLREVLRAAKDQNRKLTTILDMSNKQIKTLEDKCKEQEDQLDIRYKESKEAKKEIQRLKIHSNQLNSEVTKSRSKITGLCEDIQELHVTKGNLQRQLNETTIAFEKERLLRCELEQRLQMQEQHLEDAKFKSKEAMRLRYEKEVRELQRRVLMLQEELDREQQTHGINQKALDNMRKHFASLPDTTSVEQPETEDHFMSKLSYF
;
A
#
# COMPACT_ATOMS: atom_id res chain seq x y z
N MET A 1 5.15 14.67 33.45
CA MET A 1 5.85 13.37 33.50
C MET A 1 5.49 12.67 32.20
N ALA A 2 6.39 12.64 31.24
CA ALA A 2 6.13 12.07 29.91
C ALA A 2 6.41 10.57 29.98
N GLU A 3 5.38 9.74 29.77
CA GLU A 3 5.53 8.30 29.64
C GLU A 3 6.25 8.00 28.33
N GLY A 4 7.45 7.40 28.44
CA GLY A 4 8.28 7.00 27.32
C GLY A 4 7.63 5.89 26.49
N HIS A 5 7.99 5.83 25.21
CA HIS A 5 7.44 4.88 24.25
C HIS A 5 7.88 3.45 24.62
N TRP A 6 6.95 2.48 24.64
CA TRP A 6 7.19 1.09 25.09
C TRP A 6 8.39 0.38 24.43
N VAL A 7 8.81 0.86 23.27
CA VAL A 7 9.99 0.38 22.53
C VAL A 7 11.29 0.67 23.28
N GLU A 8 11.36 1.75 24.06
CA GLU A 8 12.55 2.14 24.84
C GLU A 8 12.81 1.18 26.01
N HIS A 9 11.78 0.47 26.50
CA HIS A 9 11.93 -0.55 27.54
C HIS A 9 12.50 -1.87 27.00
N LEU A 10 12.30 -2.16 25.72
CA LEU A 10 12.77 -3.40 25.09
C LEU A 10 14.16 -3.24 24.48
N PHE A 11 14.53 -2.02 24.08
CA PHE A 11 15.82 -1.70 23.50
C PHE A 11 16.35 -0.37 24.05
N PRO A 12 16.98 -0.36 25.24
CA PRO A 12 17.60 0.86 25.75
C PRO A 12 18.72 1.28 24.78
N PRO A 13 18.72 2.54 24.30
CA PRO A 13 19.72 3.00 23.34
C PRO A 13 21.11 2.94 23.95
N THR A 14 21.97 2.10 23.38
CA THR A 14 23.35 1.86 23.83
C THR A 14 24.33 2.96 23.41
N PHE A 15 23.88 3.97 22.68
CA PHE A 15 24.69 5.09 22.22
C PHE A 15 24.00 6.41 22.53
N GLY A 16 24.51 7.14 23.53
CA GLY A 16 24.11 8.50 23.84
C GLY A 16 24.77 9.48 22.88
N TYR A 17 24.16 9.71 21.72
CA TYR A 17 24.51 10.86 20.88
C TYR A 17 23.55 12.00 21.20
N THR A 18 24.09 13.10 21.72
CA THR A 18 23.33 14.33 21.91
C THR A 18 23.14 15.04 20.58
N THR A 19 21.97 15.65 20.39
CA THR A 19 21.53 16.39 19.19
C THR A 19 22.50 17.47 18.72
N GLU A 20 23.39 17.94 19.60
CA GLU A 20 24.41 18.93 19.29
C GLU A 20 25.60 18.37 18.47
N GLN A 21 25.83 17.05 18.47
CA GLN A 21 26.89 16.41 17.67
C GLN A 21 26.49 16.15 16.21
N LEU A 22 25.20 16.12 15.89
CA LEU A 22 24.71 15.91 14.52
C LEU A 22 24.66 17.21 13.68
N LEU A 23 24.77 18.38 14.31
CA LEU A 23 24.61 19.67 13.64
C LEU A 23 25.93 20.43 13.42
N SER A 24 27.06 19.86 13.80
CA SER A 24 28.36 20.53 13.67
C SER A 24 29.36 19.63 12.94
N THR A 25 29.44 19.76 11.61
CA THR A 25 30.70 19.62 10.84
C THR A 25 30.43 20.03 9.40
N GLY A 26 31.08 21.13 8.99
CA GLY A 26 31.03 21.68 7.65
C GLY A 26 31.62 20.73 6.62
N GLY A 27 31.00 20.70 5.45
CA GLY A 27 31.58 20.11 4.25
C GLY A 27 32.60 21.03 3.60
N PRO A 28 33.46 20.47 2.74
CA PRO A 28 33.90 21.16 1.55
C PRO A 28 33.42 20.45 0.29
N THR A 29 32.95 21.30 -0.63
CA THR A 29 32.74 21.11 -2.05
C THR A 29 33.99 20.63 -2.78
N SER A 30 33.85 19.68 -3.71
CA SER A 30 34.55 19.74 -5.01
C SER A 30 33.95 18.75 -6.01
N SER A 31 33.56 19.32 -7.15
CA SER A 31 33.28 18.69 -8.44
C SER A 31 34.37 17.74 -8.91
N GLU A 32 34.00 16.59 -9.51
CA GLU A 32 34.80 15.99 -10.58
C GLU A 32 33.92 15.37 -11.67
N THR A 33 34.41 15.59 -12.87
CA THR A 33 33.91 15.37 -14.22
C THR A 33 33.91 13.92 -14.68
N ASP A 34 33.07 13.66 -15.67
CA ASP A 34 33.07 12.50 -16.56
C ASP A 34 34.46 12.01 -16.97
N SER A 35 34.67 10.69 -16.89
CA SER A 35 35.43 9.92 -17.88
C SER A 35 35.27 8.41 -17.63
N SER A 36 34.17 7.85 -18.15
CA SER A 36 33.99 6.40 -18.27
C SER A 36 34.84 5.87 -19.44
N ALA A 37 36.13 5.63 -19.19
CA ALA A 37 36.96 4.83 -20.08
C ALA A 37 36.68 3.33 -19.79
N LYS A 38 35.77 2.76 -20.58
CA LYS A 38 35.57 1.31 -20.71
C LYS A 38 36.90 0.69 -21.18
N LEU A 39 37.68 0.12 -20.27
CA LEU A 39 38.75 -0.82 -20.62
C LEU A 39 38.11 -2.07 -21.22
N GLY A 40 37.91 -2.03 -22.54
CA GLY A 40 37.64 -3.22 -23.34
C GLY A 40 38.82 -4.17 -23.20
N SER A 41 38.52 -5.42 -22.87
CA SER A 41 39.49 -6.51 -22.90
C SER A 41 40.22 -6.53 -24.25
N PRO A 42 41.54 -6.75 -24.27
CA PRO A 42 42.29 -6.76 -25.52
C PRO A 42 41.77 -7.89 -26.42
N PRO A 43 41.69 -7.68 -27.74
CA PRO A 43 41.15 -8.66 -28.67
C PRO A 43 41.96 -9.97 -28.62
N PRO A 44 41.33 -11.14 -28.86
CA PRO A 44 41.93 -12.48 -28.68
C PRO A 44 43.25 -12.70 -29.44
N THR A 45 43.50 -11.91 -30.48
CA THR A 45 44.73 -11.90 -31.28
C THR A 45 45.93 -11.32 -30.55
N ALA A 46 45.74 -10.34 -29.66
CA ALA A 46 46.82 -9.77 -28.86
C ALA A 46 47.30 -10.76 -27.79
N LEU A 47 46.37 -11.46 -27.15
CA LEU A 47 46.69 -12.51 -26.17
C LEU A 47 47.45 -13.68 -26.81
N ARG A 48 47.07 -14.06 -28.03
CA ARG A 48 47.75 -15.14 -28.77
C ARG A 48 49.21 -14.79 -29.10
N ARG A 49 49.49 -13.55 -29.51
CA ARG A 49 50.86 -13.08 -29.77
C ARG A 49 51.74 -13.04 -28.51
N VAL A 50 51.15 -12.65 -27.36
CA VAL A 50 51.89 -12.67 -26.08
C VAL A 50 52.21 -14.10 -25.67
N TYR A 51 51.27 -15.03 -25.85
CA TYR A 51 51.48 -16.44 -25.51
C TYR A 51 52.52 -17.12 -26.41
N GLU A 52 52.50 -16.81 -27.71
CA GLU A 52 53.44 -17.33 -28.69
C GLU A 52 54.86 -16.79 -28.45
N LYS A 53 54.98 -15.50 -28.10
CA LYS A 53 56.26 -14.90 -27.72
C LYS A 53 56.84 -15.48 -26.43
N VAL A 54 56.01 -15.73 -25.41
CA VAL A 54 56.46 -16.36 -24.16
C VAL A 54 56.91 -17.81 -24.38
N LEU A 55 56.27 -18.55 -25.29
CA LEU A 55 56.70 -19.89 -25.67
C LEU A 55 58.03 -19.90 -26.44
N GLU A 56 58.25 -18.91 -27.33
CA GLU A 56 59.52 -18.74 -28.02
C GLU A 56 60.65 -18.34 -27.07
N ASP A 57 60.40 -17.40 -26.14
CA ASP A 57 61.37 -16.95 -25.14
C ASP A 57 61.74 -18.10 -24.19
N PHE A 58 60.77 -18.90 -23.74
CA PHE A 58 61.01 -20.08 -22.89
C PHE A 58 61.78 -21.19 -23.63
N GLY A 59 61.50 -21.40 -24.92
CA GLY A 59 62.22 -22.35 -25.76
C GLY A 59 63.65 -21.90 -26.10
N ALA A 60 63.89 -20.59 -26.20
CA ALA A 60 65.23 -20.02 -26.38
C ALA A 60 66.06 -20.11 -25.08
N GLU A 61 65.44 -19.89 -23.92
CA GLU A 61 66.09 -20.00 -22.61
C GLU A 61 66.54 -21.45 -22.29
N MET A 62 65.71 -22.44 -22.64
CA MET A 62 66.06 -23.87 -22.47
C MET A 62 67.20 -24.32 -23.40
N ARG A 63 67.27 -23.82 -24.64
CA ARG A 63 68.41 -24.06 -25.54
C ARG A 63 69.69 -23.34 -25.09
N GLY A 64 69.57 -22.17 -24.47
CA GLY A 64 70.71 -21.44 -23.91
C GLY A 64 71.39 -22.20 -22.77
N ARG A 65 70.60 -22.88 -21.92
CA ARG A 65 71.13 -23.69 -20.79
C ARG A 65 71.82 -24.99 -21.23
N GLU A 66 71.43 -25.60 -22.34
CA GLU A 66 72.10 -26.80 -22.86
C GLU A 66 73.47 -26.48 -23.50
N THR A 67 73.65 -25.30 -24.08
CA THR A 67 74.94 -24.90 -24.68
C THR A 67 75.97 -24.36 -23.70
N THR A 68 75.57 -23.93 -22.50
CA THR A 68 76.49 -23.40 -21.47
C THR A 68 77.00 -24.46 -20.50
N SER A 69 76.50 -25.70 -20.56
CA SER A 69 76.95 -26.78 -19.67
C SER A 69 78.01 -27.70 -20.30
N THR A 70 78.51 -27.40 -21.50
CA THR A 70 79.49 -28.25 -22.23
C THR A 70 80.78 -27.53 -22.63
N ALA A 71 81.02 -26.31 -22.16
CA ALA A 71 82.22 -25.53 -22.50
C ALA A 71 82.72 -24.74 -21.29
N GLU A 72 83.57 -25.38 -20.47
CA GLU A 72 84.52 -24.84 -19.47
C GLU A 72 84.73 -25.95 -18.41
N SER A 73 85.90 -26.45 -18.03
CA SER A 73 87.30 -26.30 -18.42
C SER A 73 87.99 -27.50 -17.73
N LEU A 74 88.37 -28.55 -18.45
CA LEU A 74 89.77 -28.92 -18.69
C LEU A 74 90.79 -28.29 -17.72
N GLU A 75 90.91 -28.89 -16.54
CA GLU A 75 92.13 -28.86 -15.72
C GLU A 75 92.56 -30.32 -15.55
N GLY A 76 93.50 -30.74 -16.38
CA GLY A 76 94.29 -31.94 -16.13
C GLY A 76 95.59 -31.52 -15.49
N GLU A 77 95.98 -32.15 -14.38
CA GLU A 77 97.39 -32.40 -14.14
C GLU A 77 97.65 -33.51 -13.12
N PHE A 78 98.37 -34.52 -13.62
CA PHE A 78 99.44 -35.25 -12.94
C PHE A 78 99.15 -35.93 -11.60
N THR A 79 98.55 -37.12 -11.67
CA THR A 79 98.93 -38.21 -10.76
C THR A 79 100.32 -38.73 -11.14
N GLY A 80 101.32 -37.90 -10.86
CA GLY A 80 102.72 -38.28 -10.92
C GLY A 80 102.98 -39.42 -9.95
N ARG A 81 103.08 -40.64 -10.49
CA ARG A 81 103.72 -41.79 -9.86
C ARG A 81 105.04 -41.30 -9.27
N VAL A 82 105.12 -41.20 -7.95
CA VAL A 82 106.38 -40.94 -7.24
C VAL A 82 107.28 -42.13 -7.51
N SER A 83 108.09 -41.99 -8.56
CA SER A 83 109.29 -42.78 -8.77
C SER A 83 110.10 -42.64 -7.49
N ARG A 84 110.35 -43.75 -6.81
CA ARG A 84 111.41 -43.84 -5.81
C ARG A 84 112.73 -43.64 -6.54
N LEU A 85 113.06 -42.39 -6.84
CA LEU A 85 114.44 -41.99 -7.06
C LEU A 85 115.10 -42.11 -5.69
N SER A 86 115.80 -43.22 -5.55
CA SER A 86 116.83 -43.44 -4.55
C SER A 86 117.78 -42.25 -4.57
N TRP A 87 117.61 -41.33 -3.63
CA TRP A 87 118.67 -40.41 -3.22
C TRP A 87 119.70 -41.26 -2.47
N GLY A 88 120.57 -41.90 -3.24
CA GLY A 88 121.86 -42.37 -2.76
C GLY A 88 122.79 -41.16 -2.70
N GLY A 89 123.22 -40.80 -1.50
CA GLY A 89 124.18 -39.72 -1.25
C GLY A 89 124.35 -39.56 0.25
N GLY A 90 125.56 -39.83 0.73
CA GLY A 90 125.93 -39.88 2.14
C GLY A 90 125.89 -38.54 2.87
N PRO A 91 126.29 -38.52 4.15
CA PRO A 91 126.23 -37.33 4.99
C PRO A 91 127.22 -36.28 4.48
N ASP A 92 126.78 -35.01 4.48
CA ASP A 92 127.48 -33.80 4.04
C ASP A 92 127.46 -33.50 2.53
N GLU A 93 126.28 -33.19 1.99
CA GLU A 93 126.14 -32.35 0.79
C GLU A 93 125.65 -30.95 1.17
N SER A 94 126.49 -29.96 0.83
CA SER A 94 126.35 -28.54 1.09
C SER A 94 125.01 -27.96 0.64
N CYS A 95 124.30 -27.32 1.58
CA CYS A 95 123.13 -26.52 1.29
C CYS A 95 123.47 -25.42 0.26
N ILE A 96 122.84 -25.46 -0.92
CA ILE A 96 123.00 -24.46 -2.00
C ILE A 96 122.46 -23.07 -1.58
N TRP A 97 121.65 -23.04 -0.52
CA TRP A 97 121.06 -21.83 0.04
C TRP A 97 121.91 -21.31 1.19
N THR A 98 122.15 -20.01 1.20
CA THR A 98 122.73 -19.36 2.37
C THR A 98 121.70 -19.33 3.52
N GLN A 99 122.18 -19.36 4.77
CA GLN A 99 121.31 -19.34 5.95
C GLN A 99 120.32 -18.15 5.93
N GLN A 100 120.79 -16.99 5.45
CA GLN A 100 120.00 -15.76 5.34
C GLN A 100 118.87 -15.91 4.31
N GLU A 101 119.10 -16.56 3.17
CA GLU A 101 118.06 -16.86 2.18
C GLU A 101 117.01 -17.83 2.75
N LEU A 102 117.44 -18.85 3.51
CA LEU A 102 116.50 -19.76 4.19
C LEU A 102 115.65 -19.03 5.25
N GLU A 103 116.21 -18.09 5.99
CA GLU A 103 115.47 -17.26 6.94
C GLU A 103 114.44 -16.36 6.26
N THR A 104 114.80 -15.67 5.17
CA THR A 104 113.86 -14.85 4.40
C THR A 104 112.72 -15.69 3.80
N LEU A 105 113.02 -16.87 3.23
CA LEU A 105 112.01 -17.79 2.72
C LEU A 105 111.07 -18.29 3.83
N ARG A 106 111.60 -18.60 5.02
CA ARG A 106 110.79 -18.99 6.18
C ARG A 106 109.90 -17.85 6.67
N GLU A 107 110.38 -16.60 6.63
CA GLU A 107 109.57 -15.42 6.96
C GLU A 107 108.45 -15.18 5.95
N VAL A 108 108.75 -15.20 4.65
CA VAL A 108 107.75 -15.07 3.58
C VAL A 108 106.71 -16.19 3.67
N LEU A 109 107.14 -17.43 3.91
CA LEU A 109 106.23 -18.57 4.09
C LEU A 109 105.33 -18.39 5.32
N ARG A 110 105.87 -17.88 6.44
CA ARG A 110 105.06 -17.57 7.64
C ARG A 110 104.05 -16.45 7.35
N ALA A 111 104.48 -15.36 6.73
CA ALA A 111 103.62 -14.25 6.35
C ALA A 111 102.50 -14.70 5.38
N ALA A 112 102.83 -15.51 4.38
CA ALA A 112 101.86 -16.10 3.46
C ALA A 112 100.86 -17.01 4.18
N LYS A 113 101.32 -17.87 5.11
CA LYS A 113 100.43 -18.71 5.92
C LYS A 113 99.48 -17.88 6.79
N ASP A 114 99.97 -16.81 7.41
CA ASP A 114 99.14 -15.94 8.25
C ASP A 114 98.15 -15.13 7.42
N GLN A 115 98.54 -14.64 6.23
CA GLN A 115 97.60 -14.04 5.29
C GLN A 115 96.55 -15.04 4.80
N ASN A 116 96.95 -16.27 4.49
CA ASN A 116 96.01 -17.30 4.05
C ASN A 116 95.00 -17.63 5.15
N ARG A 117 95.45 -17.77 6.42
CA ARG A 117 94.55 -17.93 7.58
C ARG A 117 93.57 -16.76 7.74
N LYS A 118 94.03 -15.51 7.57
CA LYS A 118 93.16 -14.33 7.62
C LYS A 118 92.10 -14.36 6.51
N LEU A 119 92.51 -14.67 5.28
CA LEU A 119 91.60 -14.79 4.14
C LEU A 119 90.59 -15.92 4.34
N THR A 120 91.01 -17.10 4.84
CA THR A 120 90.08 -18.19 5.18
C THR A 120 89.06 -17.75 6.22
N THR A 121 89.49 -17.02 7.25
CA THR A 121 88.57 -16.53 8.30
C THR A 121 87.56 -15.52 7.73
N ILE A 122 88.00 -14.60 6.87
CA ILE A 122 87.13 -13.62 6.21
C ILE A 122 86.15 -14.34 5.27
N LEU A 123 86.62 -15.31 4.50
CA LEU A 123 85.79 -16.13 3.61
C LEU A 123 84.71 -16.87 4.39
N ASP A 124 85.06 -17.50 5.52
CA ASP A 124 84.12 -18.20 6.39
C ASP A 124 83.07 -17.24 6.99
N MET A 125 83.48 -16.03 7.41
CA MET A 125 82.56 -15.02 7.90
C MET A 125 81.61 -14.52 6.80
N SER A 126 82.13 -14.25 5.60
CA SER A 126 81.34 -13.83 4.44
C SER A 126 80.35 -14.93 4.03
N ASN A 127 80.76 -16.19 3.99
CA ASN A 127 79.90 -17.32 3.68
C ASN A 127 78.77 -17.48 4.71
N LYS A 128 79.04 -17.25 6.00
CA LYS A 128 78.00 -17.25 7.04
C LYS A 128 77.00 -16.10 6.85
N GLN A 129 77.48 -14.92 6.48
CA GLN A 129 76.64 -13.77 6.18
C GLN A 129 75.75 -14.03 4.96
N ILE A 130 76.31 -14.60 3.89
CA ILE A 130 75.56 -14.98 2.68
C ILE A 130 74.43 -15.95 3.04
N LYS A 131 74.74 -17.04 3.75
CA LYS A 131 73.70 -17.99 4.20
C LYS A 131 72.61 -17.34 5.04
N THR A 132 72.99 -16.46 5.97
CA THR A 132 72.02 -15.74 6.81
C THR A 132 71.12 -14.82 5.98
N LEU A 133 71.66 -14.19 4.93
CA LEU A 133 70.87 -13.37 4.02
C LEU A 133 69.99 -14.21 3.10
N GLU A 134 70.46 -15.34 2.59
CA GLU A 134 69.67 -16.30 1.82
C GLU A 134 68.48 -16.80 2.62
N ASP A 135 68.70 -17.21 3.88
CA ASP A 135 67.63 -17.65 4.79
C ASP A 135 66.60 -16.53 5.02
N LYS A 136 67.05 -15.28 5.21
CA LYS A 136 66.16 -14.12 5.36
C LYS A 136 65.37 -13.80 4.10
N CYS A 137 66.00 -13.87 2.93
CA CYS A 137 65.35 -13.65 1.65
C CYS A 137 64.24 -14.69 1.43
N LYS A 138 64.54 -15.96 1.73
CA LYS A 138 63.56 -17.04 1.62
C LYS A 138 62.38 -16.86 2.58
N GLU A 139 62.66 -16.51 3.84
CA GLU A 139 61.62 -16.22 4.83
C GLU A 139 60.73 -15.04 4.39
N GLN A 140 61.32 -13.98 3.82
CA GLN A 140 60.56 -12.85 3.29
C GLN A 140 59.71 -13.24 2.07
N GLU A 141 60.21 -14.09 1.19
CA GLU A 141 59.47 -14.62 0.04
C GLU A 141 58.25 -15.44 0.48
N ASP A 142 58.43 -16.34 1.46
CA ASP A 142 57.35 -17.13 2.05
C ASP A 142 56.28 -16.22 2.71
N GLN A 143 56.70 -15.20 3.46
CA GLN A 143 55.79 -14.22 4.04
C GLN A 143 55.03 -13.41 2.99
N LEU A 144 55.70 -13.01 1.90
CA LEU A 144 55.06 -12.29 0.80
C LEU A 144 53.99 -13.14 0.11
N ASP A 145 54.26 -14.44 -0.12
CA ASP A 145 53.28 -15.35 -0.72
C ASP A 145 52.04 -15.54 0.20
N ILE A 146 52.26 -15.67 1.51
CA ILE A 146 51.16 -15.73 2.49
C ILE A 146 50.32 -14.45 2.44
N ARG A 147 50.95 -13.27 2.52
CA ARG A 147 50.24 -11.98 2.48
C ARG A 147 49.51 -11.77 1.16
N TYR A 148 50.07 -12.23 0.05
CA TYR A 148 49.43 -12.17 -1.24
C TYR A 148 48.15 -13.03 -1.29
N LYS A 149 48.20 -14.25 -0.75
CA LYS A 149 47.01 -15.13 -0.63
C LYS A 149 45.93 -14.50 0.26
N GLU A 150 46.30 -14.00 1.44
CA GLU A 150 45.37 -13.28 2.33
C GLU A 150 44.71 -12.08 1.65
N SER A 151 45.50 -11.26 0.93
CA SER A 151 44.97 -10.12 0.18
C SER A 151 43.99 -10.53 -0.91
N LYS A 152 44.28 -11.63 -1.62
CA LYS A 152 43.39 -12.17 -2.65
C LYS A 152 42.09 -12.69 -2.05
N GLU A 153 42.13 -13.32 -0.88
CA GLU A 153 40.93 -13.79 -0.18
C GLU A 153 40.10 -12.62 0.36
N ALA A 154 40.72 -11.63 0.98
CA ALA A 154 40.06 -10.41 1.44
C ALA A 154 39.36 -9.67 0.28
N LYS A 155 39.99 -9.57 -0.89
CA LYS A 155 39.37 -8.99 -2.10
C LYS A 155 38.12 -9.75 -2.53
N LYS A 156 38.14 -11.09 -2.49
CA LYS A 156 36.97 -11.92 -2.80
C LYS A 156 35.85 -11.71 -1.78
N GLU A 157 36.19 -11.59 -0.49
CA GLU A 157 35.21 -11.34 0.56
C GLU A 157 34.55 -9.97 0.39
N ILE A 158 35.33 -8.92 0.12
CA ILE A 158 34.79 -7.58 -0.16
C ILE A 158 33.82 -7.61 -1.35
N GLN A 159 34.14 -8.37 -2.41
CA GLN A 159 33.24 -8.53 -3.55
C GLN A 159 31.94 -9.24 -3.16
N ARG A 160 32.00 -10.30 -2.35
CA ARG A 160 30.82 -10.99 -1.82
C ARG A 160 29.95 -10.05 -0.99
N LEU A 161 30.55 -9.32 -0.05
CA LEU A 161 29.84 -8.35 0.79
C LEU A 161 29.20 -7.23 -0.04
N LYS A 162 29.86 -6.76 -1.10
CA LYS A 162 29.29 -5.77 -2.02
C LYS A 162 28.05 -6.30 -2.72
N ILE A 163 28.07 -7.56 -3.19
CA ILE A 163 26.89 -8.20 -3.80
C ILE A 163 25.76 -8.28 -2.78
N HIS A 164 26.04 -8.74 -1.56
CA HIS A 164 25.05 -8.84 -0.49
C HIS A 164 24.45 -7.47 -0.12
N SER A 165 25.29 -6.44 0.01
CA SER A 165 24.85 -5.06 0.28
C SER A 165 23.94 -4.53 -0.83
N ASN A 166 24.29 -4.76 -2.10
CA ASN A 166 23.45 -4.37 -3.23
C ASN A 166 22.10 -5.09 -3.23
N GLN A 167 22.08 -6.39 -2.93
CA GLN A 167 20.85 -7.16 -2.80
C GLN A 167 19.96 -6.62 -1.67
N LEU A 168 20.54 -6.40 -0.49
CA LEU A 168 19.81 -5.87 0.65
C LEU A 168 19.24 -4.48 0.34
N ASN A 169 20.00 -3.62 -0.33
CA ASN A 169 19.51 -2.30 -0.77
C ASN A 169 18.34 -2.43 -1.78
N SER A 170 18.38 -3.40 -2.69
CA SER A 170 17.27 -3.72 -3.60
C SER A 170 16.02 -4.20 -2.84
N GLU A 171 16.18 -5.01 -1.80
CA GLU A 171 15.07 -5.48 -0.98
C GLU A 171 14.46 -4.36 -0.13
N VAL A 172 15.30 -3.49 0.44
CA VAL A 172 14.86 -2.31 1.19
C VAL A 172 14.08 -1.34 0.29
N THR A 173 14.58 -1.07 -0.92
CA THR A 173 13.88 -0.18 -1.87
C THR A 173 12.54 -0.76 -2.32
N LYS A 174 12.45 -2.07 -2.61
CA LYS A 174 11.18 -2.75 -2.90
C LYS A 174 10.20 -2.72 -1.73
N SER A 175 10.70 -2.89 -0.51
CA SER A 175 9.86 -2.84 0.69
C SER A 175 9.35 -1.43 0.94
N ARG A 176 10.20 -0.42 0.72
CA ARG A 176 9.82 1.00 0.79
C ARG A 176 8.74 1.35 -0.22
N SER A 177 8.85 0.90 -1.47
CA SER A 177 7.83 1.15 -2.49
C SER A 177 6.49 0.48 -2.17
N LYS A 178 6.52 -0.71 -1.54
CA LYS A 178 5.29 -1.37 -1.05
C LYS A 178 4.65 -0.58 0.09
N ILE A 179 5.46 -0.10 1.04
CA ILE A 179 4.96 0.72 2.15
C ILE A 179 4.32 2.00 1.62
N THR A 180 4.96 2.70 0.67
CA THR A 180 4.38 3.91 0.10
C THR A 180 3.05 3.64 -0.62
N GLY A 181 2.96 2.56 -1.41
CA GLY A 181 1.70 2.16 -2.06
C GLY A 181 0.59 1.84 -1.06
N LEU A 182 0.90 1.09 0.01
CA LEU A 182 -0.09 0.81 1.06
C LEU A 182 -0.52 2.07 1.83
N CYS A 183 0.37 3.04 2.00
CA CYS A 183 0.02 4.33 2.59
C CYS A 183 -0.96 5.12 1.71
N GLU A 184 -0.74 5.11 0.39
CA GLU A 184 -1.65 5.72 -0.60
C GLU A 184 -3.02 5.04 -0.56
N ASP A 185 -3.06 3.70 -0.56
CA ASP A 185 -4.31 2.92 -0.46
C ASP A 185 -5.10 3.26 0.83
N ILE A 186 -4.41 3.36 1.98
CA ILE A 186 -5.02 3.74 3.26
C ILE A 186 -5.59 5.16 3.18
N GLN A 187 -4.88 6.09 2.55
CA GLN A 187 -5.34 7.46 2.37
C GLN A 187 -6.60 7.50 1.49
N GLU A 188 -6.63 6.75 0.40
CA GLU A 188 -7.82 6.63 -0.47
C GLU A 188 -9.01 6.01 0.29
N LEU A 189 -8.78 4.94 1.06
CA LEU A 189 -9.81 4.33 1.90
C LEU A 189 -10.35 5.31 2.95
N HIS A 190 -9.51 6.15 3.53
CA HIS A 190 -9.95 7.17 4.48
C HIS A 190 -10.84 8.23 3.80
N VAL A 191 -10.47 8.68 2.60
CA VAL A 191 -11.27 9.63 1.81
C VAL A 191 -12.63 9.02 1.42
N THR A 192 -12.64 7.79 0.93
CA THR A 192 -13.89 7.09 0.54
C THR A 192 -14.79 6.83 1.75
N LYS A 193 -14.24 6.42 2.89
CA LYS A 193 -14.98 6.32 4.16
C LYS A 193 -15.60 7.66 4.56
N GLY A 194 -14.85 8.75 4.46
CA GLY A 194 -15.37 10.10 4.73
C GLY A 194 -16.52 10.51 3.79
N ASN A 195 -16.42 10.18 2.50
CA ASN A 195 -17.49 10.40 1.52
C ASN A 195 -18.76 9.61 1.89
N LEU A 196 -18.62 8.32 2.17
CA LEU A 196 -19.74 7.44 2.53
C LEU A 196 -20.41 7.87 3.83
N GLN A 197 -19.64 8.30 4.83
CA GLN A 197 -20.19 8.84 6.07
C GLN A 197 -21.03 10.10 5.82
N ARG A 198 -20.58 10.99 4.93
CA ARG A 198 -21.37 12.17 4.53
C ARG A 198 -22.67 11.77 3.84
N GLN A 199 -22.61 10.85 2.87
CA GLN A 199 -23.81 10.36 2.18
C GLN A 199 -24.79 9.68 3.14
N LEU A 200 -24.30 8.90 4.10
CA LEU A 200 -25.13 8.28 5.14
C LEU A 200 -25.84 9.33 6.00
N ASN A 201 -25.13 10.39 6.39
CA ASN A 201 -25.73 11.46 7.18
C ASN A 201 -26.77 12.24 6.35
N GLU A 202 -26.47 12.56 5.09
CA GLU A 202 -27.38 13.24 4.17
C GLU A 202 -28.67 12.45 3.94
N THR A 203 -28.54 11.16 3.64
CA THR A 203 -29.69 10.25 3.45
C THR A 203 -30.51 10.06 4.71
N THR A 204 -29.86 9.98 5.88
CA THR A 204 -30.54 9.90 7.18
C THR A 204 -31.35 11.18 7.45
N ILE A 205 -30.77 12.36 7.19
CA ILE A 205 -31.47 13.63 7.33
C ILE A 205 -32.65 13.71 6.35
N ALA A 206 -32.47 13.30 5.10
CA ALA A 206 -33.53 13.29 4.10
C ALA A 206 -34.68 12.34 4.50
N PHE A 207 -34.35 11.15 4.99
CA PHE A 207 -35.31 10.17 5.48
C PHE A 207 -36.13 10.72 6.66
N GLU A 208 -35.47 11.34 7.63
CA GLU A 208 -36.16 11.92 8.80
C GLU A 208 -37.08 13.09 8.40
N LYS A 209 -36.66 13.92 7.44
CA LYS A 209 -37.51 14.97 6.88
C LYS A 209 -38.77 14.39 6.22
N GLU A 210 -38.60 13.37 5.39
CA GLU A 210 -39.74 12.72 4.72
C GLU A 210 -40.67 12.02 5.72
N ARG A 211 -40.11 11.40 6.76
CA ARG A 211 -40.89 10.78 7.84
C ARG A 211 -41.76 11.82 8.55
N LEU A 212 -41.20 12.98 8.89
CA LEU A 212 -41.95 14.07 9.53
C LEU A 212 -43.04 14.62 8.61
N LEU A 213 -42.73 14.84 7.32
CA LEU A 213 -43.70 15.30 6.34
C LEU A 213 -44.86 14.32 6.20
N ARG A 214 -44.58 13.02 6.13
CA ARG A 214 -45.61 11.97 6.07
C ARG A 214 -46.52 12.03 7.30
N CYS A 215 -45.96 12.12 8.50
CA CYS A 215 -46.76 12.24 9.73
C CYS A 215 -47.64 13.49 9.74
N GLU A 216 -47.14 14.63 9.24
CA GLU A 216 -47.93 15.86 9.13
C GLU A 216 -49.08 15.71 8.14
N LEU A 217 -48.83 15.09 6.98
CA LEU A 217 -49.85 14.82 5.97
C LEU A 217 -50.91 13.85 6.46
N GLU A 218 -50.52 12.78 7.17
CA GLU A 218 -51.44 11.82 7.79
C GLU A 218 -52.36 12.51 8.81
N GLN A 219 -51.82 13.38 9.67
CA GLN A 219 -52.62 14.15 10.63
C GLN A 219 -53.59 15.11 9.92
N ARG A 220 -53.13 15.81 8.88
CA ARG A 220 -53.98 16.72 8.09
C ARG A 220 -55.11 15.97 7.39
N LEU A 221 -54.81 14.79 6.83
CA LEU A 221 -55.81 13.94 6.19
C LEU A 221 -56.86 13.50 7.21
N GLN A 222 -56.44 12.99 8.37
CA GLN A 222 -57.36 12.57 9.44
C GLN A 222 -58.28 13.71 9.90
N MET A 223 -57.74 14.93 10.09
CA MET A 223 -58.54 16.10 10.44
C MET A 223 -59.57 16.44 9.35
N GLN A 224 -59.19 16.36 8.07
CA GLN A 224 -60.11 16.60 6.96
C GLN A 224 -61.20 15.53 6.86
N GLU A 225 -60.86 14.26 7.05
CA GLU A 225 -61.82 13.15 7.08
C GLU A 225 -62.85 13.34 8.19
N GLN A 226 -62.40 13.68 9.40
CA GLN A 226 -63.29 13.96 10.53
C GLN A 226 -64.19 15.16 10.24
N HIS A 227 -63.63 16.25 9.72
CA HIS A 227 -64.42 17.44 9.34
C HIS A 227 -65.48 17.13 8.28
N LEU A 228 -65.13 16.32 7.27
CA LEU A 228 -66.07 15.88 6.24
C LEU A 228 -67.17 14.99 6.81
N GLU A 229 -66.84 14.08 7.73
CA GLU A 229 -67.84 13.21 8.36
C GLU A 229 -68.79 14.03 9.26
N ASP A 230 -68.26 14.97 10.05
CA ASP A 230 -69.07 15.90 10.85
C ASP A 230 -69.99 16.76 9.96
N ALA A 231 -69.48 17.27 8.83
CA ALA A 231 -70.27 18.04 7.88
C ALA A 231 -71.38 17.21 7.23
N LYS A 232 -71.08 15.96 6.83
CA LYS A 232 -72.07 14.99 6.32
C LYS A 232 -73.13 14.69 7.37
N PHE A 233 -72.73 14.44 8.61
CA PHE A 233 -73.64 14.17 9.72
C PHE A 233 -74.58 15.36 9.96
N LYS A 234 -74.05 16.58 10.10
CA LYS A 234 -74.83 17.81 10.26
C LYS A 234 -75.81 18.04 9.10
N SER A 235 -75.37 17.81 7.86
CA SER A 235 -76.22 17.94 6.68
C SER A 235 -77.36 16.90 6.67
N LYS A 236 -77.06 15.63 7.00
CA LYS A 236 -78.07 14.56 7.09
C LYS A 236 -79.09 14.86 8.19
N GLU A 237 -78.63 15.30 9.36
CA GLU A 237 -79.50 15.67 10.47
C GLU A 237 -80.38 16.89 10.15
N ALA A 238 -79.82 17.91 9.49
CA ALA A 238 -80.59 19.05 9.01
C ALA A 238 -81.69 18.64 8.01
N MET A 239 -81.38 17.73 7.07
CA MET A 239 -82.40 17.19 6.16
C MET A 239 -83.46 16.37 6.90
N ARG A 240 -83.06 15.51 7.85
CA ARG A 240 -83.98 14.73 8.68
C ARG A 240 -84.98 15.63 9.41
N LEU A 241 -84.49 16.68 10.08
CA LEU A 241 -85.33 17.64 10.81
C LEU A 241 -86.29 18.41 9.89
N ARG A 242 -85.87 18.76 8.66
CA ARG A 242 -86.74 19.40 7.66
C ARG A 242 -87.89 18.47 7.25
N TYR A 243 -87.57 17.23 6.87
CA TYR A 243 -88.59 16.26 6.49
C TYR A 243 -89.52 15.92 7.66
N GLU A 244 -88.99 15.80 8.87
CA GLU A 244 -89.82 15.55 10.05
C GLU A 244 -90.80 16.70 10.32
N LYS A 245 -90.37 17.96 10.14
CA LYS A 245 -91.24 19.14 10.23
C LYS A 245 -92.33 19.11 9.15
N GLU A 246 -91.97 18.79 7.91
CA GLU A 246 -92.90 18.73 6.78
C GLU A 246 -93.94 17.61 6.96
N VAL A 247 -93.52 16.42 7.41
CA VAL A 247 -94.42 15.32 7.77
C VAL A 247 -95.41 15.76 8.86
N ARG A 248 -94.92 16.42 9.93
CA ARG A 248 -95.78 16.95 11.00
C ARG A 248 -96.76 18.02 10.50
N GLU A 249 -96.40 18.78 9.48
CA GLU A 249 -97.26 19.80 8.87
C GLU A 249 -98.33 19.18 7.97
N LEU A 250 -97.96 18.22 7.12
CA LEU A 250 -98.88 17.45 6.31
C LEU A 250 -99.88 16.66 7.18
N GLN A 251 -99.43 16.02 8.25
CA GLN A 251 -100.30 15.33 9.20
C GLN A 251 -101.33 16.28 9.83
N ARG A 252 -100.89 17.47 10.28
CA ARG A 252 -101.82 18.51 10.78
C ARG A 252 -102.82 18.92 9.71
N ARG A 253 -102.39 19.10 8.46
CA ARG A 253 -103.29 19.48 7.36
C ARG A 253 -104.30 18.38 7.05
N VAL A 254 -103.88 17.11 7.06
CA VAL A 254 -104.77 15.96 6.88
C VAL A 254 -105.81 15.90 7.99
N LEU A 255 -105.42 16.07 9.26
CA LEU A 255 -106.37 16.11 10.38
C LEU A 255 -107.36 17.26 10.25
N MET A 256 -106.89 18.47 9.91
CA MET A 256 -107.77 19.63 9.66
C MET A 256 -108.77 19.36 8.53
N LEU A 257 -108.32 18.79 7.42
CA LEU A 257 -109.19 18.44 6.29
C LEU A 257 -110.19 17.32 6.66
N GLN A 258 -109.77 16.36 7.50
CA GLN A 258 -110.67 15.32 8.00
C GLN A 258 -111.76 15.92 8.88
N GLU A 259 -111.42 16.82 9.80
CA GLU A 259 -112.41 17.52 10.63
C GLU A 259 -113.35 18.40 9.79
N GLU A 260 -112.85 19.04 8.73
CA GLU A 260 -113.67 19.79 7.77
C GLU A 260 -114.63 18.87 7.02
N LEU A 261 -114.15 17.70 6.57
CA LEU A 261 -114.98 16.70 5.91
C LEU A 261 -116.04 16.12 6.84
N ASP A 262 -115.70 15.79 8.09
CA ASP A 262 -116.63 15.26 9.08
C ASP A 262 -117.72 16.30 9.42
N ARG A 263 -117.35 17.58 9.55
CA ARG A 263 -118.30 18.70 9.71
C ARG A 263 -119.24 18.81 8.51
N GLU A 264 -118.71 18.75 7.28
CA GLU A 264 -119.53 18.81 6.06
C GLU A 264 -120.45 17.59 5.91
N GLN A 265 -119.98 16.39 6.27
CA GLN A 265 -120.81 15.20 6.30
C GLN A 265 -121.93 15.31 7.35
N GLN A 266 -121.63 15.88 8.52
CA GLN A 266 -122.63 16.11 9.56
C GLN A 266 -123.68 17.13 9.12
N THR A 267 -123.28 18.27 8.54
CA THR A 267 -124.20 19.29 8.03
C THR A 267 -125.04 18.72 6.88
N HIS A 268 -124.42 17.99 5.94
CA HIS A 268 -125.13 17.31 4.87
C HIS A 268 -126.14 16.29 5.41
N GLY A 269 -125.77 15.50 6.43
CA GLY A 269 -126.68 14.55 7.08
C GLY A 269 -127.88 15.22 7.76
N ILE A 270 -127.70 16.40 8.36
CA ILE A 270 -128.79 17.22 8.91
C ILE A 270 -129.68 17.74 7.79
N ASN A 271 -129.07 18.31 6.74
CA ASN A 271 -129.78 18.84 5.57
C ASN A 271 -130.59 17.74 4.85
N GLN A 272 -130.02 16.55 4.69
CA GLN A 272 -130.68 15.39 4.11
C GLN A 272 -131.90 14.97 4.94
N LYS A 273 -131.76 14.89 6.28
CA LYS A 273 -132.89 14.62 7.18
C LYS A 273 -133.97 15.69 7.11
N ALA A 274 -133.59 16.96 7.01
CA ALA A 274 -134.53 18.08 6.83
C ALA A 274 -135.29 17.96 5.50
N LEU A 275 -134.59 17.66 4.41
CA LEU A 275 -135.19 17.39 3.10
C LEU A 275 -136.11 16.18 3.13
N ASP A 276 -135.75 15.09 3.80
CA ASP A 276 -136.60 13.91 3.92
C ASP A 276 -137.83 14.17 4.80
N ASN A 277 -137.71 14.95 5.87
CA ASN A 277 -138.86 15.43 6.65
C ASN A 277 -139.80 16.29 5.81
N MET A 278 -139.25 17.19 4.98
CA MET A 278 -140.05 17.96 4.01
C MET A 278 -140.73 17.04 2.99
N ARG A 279 -140.01 16.10 2.38
CA ARG A 279 -140.58 15.12 1.43
C ARG A 279 -141.71 14.32 2.07
N LYS A 280 -141.53 13.86 3.32
CA LYS A 280 -142.58 13.17 4.09
C LYS A 280 -143.77 14.07 4.38
N HIS A 281 -143.54 15.31 4.82
CA HIS A 281 -144.60 16.31 5.03
C HIS A 281 -145.43 16.49 3.76
N PHE A 282 -144.78 16.73 2.61
CA PHE A 282 -145.45 16.87 1.32
C PHE A 282 -146.15 15.58 0.87
N ALA A 283 -145.60 14.40 1.17
CA ALA A 283 -146.25 13.11 0.88
C ALA A 283 -147.41 12.77 1.83
N SER A 284 -147.50 13.40 3.00
CA SER A 284 -148.56 13.22 3.99
C SER A 284 -149.69 14.25 3.90
N LEU A 285 -149.61 15.19 2.96
CA LEU A 285 -150.71 16.08 2.63
C LEU A 285 -151.86 15.23 2.03
N PRO A 286 -153.13 15.45 2.43
CA PRO A 286 -154.26 14.79 1.80
C PRO A 286 -154.36 15.23 0.33
N ASP A 287 -154.52 14.26 -0.58
CA ASP A 287 -154.81 14.51 -2.00
C ASP A 287 -156.11 15.32 -2.15
N THR A 288 -156.00 16.63 -2.14
CA THR A 288 -156.97 17.52 -2.78
C THR A 288 -156.53 17.69 -4.22
N THR A 289 -156.93 16.73 -5.04
CA THR A 289 -156.77 16.74 -6.49
C THR A 289 -157.71 17.77 -7.16
N SER A 290 -157.28 18.23 -8.34
CA SER A 290 -157.95 19.08 -9.34
C SER A 290 -157.75 20.60 -9.15
N VAL A 291 -157.30 21.41 -10.12
CA VAL A 291 -157.57 21.41 -11.57
C VAL A 291 -156.35 21.97 -12.37
N GLU A 292 -156.30 21.55 -13.62
CA GLU A 292 -155.26 21.62 -14.65
C GLU A 292 -154.94 22.99 -15.28
N GLN A 293 -153.66 23.13 -15.68
CA GLN A 293 -153.09 23.77 -16.90
C GLN A 293 -153.21 25.30 -17.13
N PRO A 294 -152.42 25.93 -18.05
CA PRO A 294 -151.20 25.53 -18.80
C PRO A 294 -150.10 26.66 -18.86
N GLU A 295 -149.09 26.48 -19.74
CA GLU A 295 -148.22 27.51 -20.37
C GLU A 295 -147.12 28.18 -19.52
N THR A 296 -145.95 28.61 -19.99
CA THR A 296 -145.07 28.42 -21.17
C THR A 296 -143.78 29.18 -20.82
N GLU A 297 -142.65 28.72 -21.37
CA GLU A 297 -141.52 29.51 -21.91
C GLU A 297 -140.90 30.69 -21.12
N ASP A 298 -139.56 30.64 -21.08
CA ASP A 298 -138.68 31.77 -21.31
C ASP A 298 -138.69 32.95 -20.32
N HIS A 299 -138.18 32.70 -19.13
CA HIS A 299 -137.47 33.74 -18.38
C HIS A 299 -136.45 33.12 -17.43
N PHE A 300 -135.23 33.67 -17.38
CA PHE A 300 -134.08 33.31 -16.53
C PHE A 300 -132.87 32.62 -17.20
N MET A 301 -132.62 32.89 -18.48
CA MET A 301 -131.24 33.14 -18.95
C MET A 301 -130.99 34.65 -18.95
N SER A 302 -130.73 35.25 -17.78
CA SER A 302 -129.98 36.50 -17.62
C SER A 302 -129.95 36.96 -16.17
N LYS A 303 -128.74 37.25 -15.67
CA LYS A 303 -128.34 37.59 -14.28
C LYS A 303 -128.00 36.32 -13.48
N LEU A 304 -126.74 35.96 -13.28
CA LEU A 304 -125.72 36.78 -12.65
C LEU A 304 -124.32 36.47 -13.20
N SER A 305 -123.89 37.30 -14.15
CA SER A 305 -122.55 37.88 -14.12
C SER A 305 -122.41 38.73 -12.85
N TYR A 306 -121.22 38.70 -12.23
CA TYR A 306 -120.78 39.30 -10.94
C TYR A 306 -120.93 38.37 -9.73
N PHE A 307 -119.98 37.48 -9.50
CA PHE A 307 -118.70 37.74 -8.82
C PHE A 307 -117.69 36.63 -9.14
#